data_AF-A0A6P8GZC7-F1
#
_entry.id   AF-A0A6P8GZC7-F1
#
_cell.length_a   1.000
_cell.length_b   1.000
_cell.length_c   1.000
_cell.angle_alpha   90.00
_cell.angle_beta   90.00
_cell.angle_gamma   90.00
#
_symmetry.space_group_name_H-M   'P 1'
#
loop_
_entity.id
_entity.type
_entity.pdbx_description
1 polymer ?
#
loop_
_entity_poly.entity_id
_entity_poly.type
_entity_poly.pdbx_seq_one_letter_code
_entity_poly.pdbx_strand_id
1 'polypeptide(L)'
;MPLRDLTMRQLYLDVKKLNKTIEHHGSLTLKNPGTDIKDCCITSALQCYRSQVDLLKVSSNALLCHKVQRSLRKPHIFEKLKGINISRQDCQKNQCQSCDSYPSTDSKEFMTKLISLLEMANSN
;
A
#
# COMPACT_ATOMS: atom_id res chain seq x y z
N MET A 1 -26.58 8.80 9.42
CA MET A 1 -26.11 8.32 8.10
C MET A 1 -25.25 7.09 8.32
N PRO A 2 -25.54 5.93 7.72
CA PRO A 2 -24.66 4.78 7.90
C PRO A 2 -23.35 5.07 7.17
N LEU A 3 -22.25 5.05 7.92
CA LEU A 3 -20.89 5.08 7.39
C LEU A 3 -20.79 3.92 6.39
N ARG A 4 -20.71 4.20 5.09
CA ARG A 4 -20.43 3.15 4.09
C ARG A 4 -19.14 2.46 4.52
N ASP A 5 -19.23 1.19 4.89
CA ASP A 5 -18.06 0.40 5.19
C ASP A 5 -17.12 0.44 4.00
N LEU A 6 -15.90 0.95 4.22
CA LEU A 6 -14.88 0.97 3.19
C LEU A 6 -14.46 -0.47 2.94
N THR A 7 -14.73 -1.00 1.75
CA THR A 7 -14.29 -2.33 1.36
C THR A 7 -12.87 -2.28 0.78
N MET A 8 -12.15 -3.42 0.83
CA MET A 8 -10.88 -3.58 0.11
C MET A 8 -11.03 -3.24 -1.38
N ARG A 9 -12.15 -3.67 -1.98
CA ARG A 9 -12.53 -3.33 -3.35
C ARG A 9 -12.58 -1.82 -3.59
N GLN A 10 -13.19 -1.05 -2.68
CA GLN A 10 -13.26 0.40 -2.83
C GLN A 10 -11.88 1.04 -2.73
N LEU A 11 -11.03 0.58 -1.81
CA LEU A 11 -9.65 1.06 -1.70
C LEU A 11 -8.85 0.75 -2.97
N TYR A 12 -8.94 -0.48 -3.50
CA TYR A 12 -8.30 -0.86 -4.76
C TYR A 12 -8.71 0.06 -5.92
N LEU A 13 -10.01 0.34 -6.06
CA LEU A 13 -10.51 1.25 -7.09
C LEU A 13 -10.04 2.69 -6.88
N ASP A 14 -10.05 3.17 -5.64
CA ASP A 14 -9.58 4.52 -5.29
C ASP A 14 -8.08 4.68 -5.60
N VAL A 15 -7.26 3.66 -5.33
CA VAL A 15 -5.82 3.66 -5.62
C VAL A 15 -5.57 3.61 -7.13
N LYS A 16 -6.32 2.80 -7.89
CA LYS A 16 -6.24 2.81 -9.37
C LYS A 16 -6.62 4.17 -9.95
N LYS A 17 -7.66 4.80 -9.39
CA LYS A 17 -8.06 6.14 -9.80
C LYS A 17 -6.98 7.16 -9.46
N LEU A 18 -6.40 7.07 -8.26
CA LEU A 18 -5.34 7.95 -7.81
C LEU A 18 -4.13 7.85 -8.75
N ASN A 19 -3.69 6.64 -9.10
CA ASN A 19 -2.58 6.40 -10.02
C ASN A 19 -2.75 7.06 -11.40
N LYS A 20 -3.99 7.25 -11.86
CA LYS A 20 -4.28 7.96 -13.13
C LYS A 20 -4.21 9.49 -13.00
N THR A 21 -4.24 10.02 -11.77
CA THR A 21 -4.30 11.45 -11.48
C THR A 21 -3.01 12.03 -10.91
N ILE A 22 -2.10 11.19 -10.42
CA ILE A 22 -0.79 11.67 -9.95
C ILE A 22 0.04 12.05 -11.16
N GLU A 23 0.61 13.24 -11.13
CA GLU A 23 1.71 13.57 -12.04
C GLU A 23 2.96 12.84 -11.55
N HIS A 24 3.39 11.84 -12.31
CA HIS A 24 4.62 11.11 -12.04
C HIS A 24 5.84 11.97 -12.38
N HIS A 25 6.08 13.02 -11.59
CA HIS A 25 7.29 13.83 -11.68
C HIS A 25 8.47 12.98 -11.24
N GLY A 26 9.44 12.76 -12.14
CA GLY A 26 10.55 11.82 -11.97
C GLY A 26 11.54 12.12 -10.83
N SER A 27 11.29 13.15 -10.02
CA SER A 27 12.13 13.53 -8.87
C SER A 27 11.67 12.91 -7.54
N LEU A 28 10.43 12.42 -7.43
CA LEU A 28 9.95 11.77 -6.21
C LEU A 28 10.29 10.28 -6.22
N THR A 29 11.20 9.89 -5.33
CA THR A 29 11.53 8.48 -5.08
C THR A 29 10.89 8.01 -3.78
N LEU A 30 10.27 6.83 -3.81
CA LEU A 30 9.54 6.24 -2.68
C LEU A 30 10.12 4.87 -2.34
N LYS A 31 10.17 4.56 -1.04
CA LYS A 31 10.54 3.22 -0.58
C LYS A 31 9.45 2.23 -0.96
N ASN A 32 9.84 1.17 -1.66
CA ASN A 32 8.89 0.24 -2.26
C ASN A 32 9.18 -1.20 -1.81
N PRO A 33 8.36 -1.75 -0.89
CA PRO A 33 8.48 -3.13 -0.44
C PRO A 33 8.25 -4.18 -1.53
N GLY A 34 7.68 -3.80 -2.68
CA GLY A 34 7.35 -4.71 -3.76
C GLY A 34 6.16 -5.63 -3.44
N THR A 35 6.07 -6.74 -4.17
CA THR A 35 5.01 -7.75 -4.07
C THR A 35 5.49 -9.04 -3.41
N ASP A 36 6.80 -9.30 -3.41
CA ASP A 36 7.41 -10.54 -2.90
C ASP A 36 7.75 -10.39 -1.41
N ILE A 37 6.77 -9.91 -0.64
CA ILE A 37 6.93 -9.66 0.79
C ILE A 37 6.80 -10.99 1.52
N LYS A 38 7.85 -11.39 2.23
CA LYS A 38 7.81 -12.54 3.15
C LYS A 38 6.62 -12.40 4.09
N ASP A 39 5.91 -13.49 4.35
CA ASP A 39 4.66 -13.55 5.12
C ASP A 39 4.77 -12.87 6.49
N CYS A 40 5.92 -13.04 7.16
CA CYS A 40 6.23 -12.41 8.44
C CYS A 40 6.37 -10.87 8.38
N CYS A 41 6.64 -10.30 7.21
CA CYS A 41 6.99 -8.89 7.01
C CYS A 41 5.90 -8.09 6.32
N ILE A 42 4.72 -8.68 6.07
CA ILE A 42 3.60 -7.95 5.47
C ILE A 42 3.19 -6.74 6.33
N THR A 43 3.25 -6.87 7.65
CA THR A 43 2.96 -5.77 8.58
C THR A 43 3.94 -4.60 8.41
N SER A 44 5.26 -4.87 8.37
CA SER A 44 6.27 -3.81 8.21
C SER A 44 6.24 -3.21 6.81
N ALA A 45 6.03 -4.02 5.78
CA ALA A 45 5.87 -3.56 4.40
C ALA A 45 4.63 -2.65 4.24
N LEU A 46 3.50 -3.00 4.84
CA LEU A 46 2.29 -2.17 4.82
C LEU A 46 2.47 -0.85 5.55
N GLN A 47 3.20 -0.86 6.68
CA GLN A 47 3.58 0.39 7.36
C GLN A 47 4.45 1.25 6.45
N CYS A 48 5.38 0.64 5.69
CA CYS A 48 6.17 1.36 4.71
C CYS A 48 5.28 1.98 3.61
N TYR A 49 4.41 1.21 2.96
CA TYR A 49 3.47 1.75 1.96
C TYR A 49 2.64 2.92 2.52
N ARG A 50 2.13 2.82 3.75
CA ARG A 50 1.41 3.93 4.41
C ARG A 50 2.26 5.19 4.53
N SER A 51 3.48 5.07 5.04
CA SER A 51 4.38 6.21 5.21
C SER A 51 4.75 6.87 3.88
N GLN A 52 4.88 6.08 2.81
CA GLN A 52 5.32 6.55 1.51
C GLN A 52 4.16 7.18 0.71
N VAL A 53 2.92 6.69 0.86
CA VAL A 53 1.73 7.33 0.28
C VAL A 53 1.50 8.73 0.86
N ASP A 54 1.95 9.00 2.10
CA ASP A 54 1.90 10.35 2.68
C ASP A 54 2.84 11.34 1.99
N LEU A 55 3.88 10.84 1.30
CA LEU A 55 4.84 11.66 0.55
C LEU A 55 4.39 11.96 -0.89
N LEU A 56 3.31 11.30 -1.37
CA LEU A 56 2.77 11.55 -2.69
C LEU A 56 2.22 12.98 -2.77
N LYS A 57 2.92 13.83 -3.53
CA LYS A 57 2.42 15.14 -3.91
C LYS A 57 1.47 14.96 -5.08
N VAL A 58 0.21 15.34 -4.89
CA VAL A 58 -0.82 15.25 -5.93
C VAL A 58 -1.26 16.66 -6.25
N SER A 59 -0.88 17.14 -7.43
CA SER A 59 -1.23 18.47 -7.94
C SER A 59 -2.72 18.57 -8.27
N SER A 60 -3.34 17.46 -8.69
CA SER A 60 -4.77 17.33 -8.91
C SER A 60 -5.40 16.32 -7.95
N ASN A 61 -6.61 16.60 -7.44
CA ASN A 61 -7.40 15.62 -6.67
C ASN A 61 -6.84 15.20 -5.28
N ALA A 62 -6.35 16.17 -4.51
CA ALA A 62 -5.87 15.98 -3.12
C ALA A 62 -6.90 15.26 -2.21
N LEU A 63 -8.20 15.46 -2.44
CA LEU A 63 -9.27 14.76 -1.72
C LEU A 63 -9.20 13.24 -1.91
N LEU A 64 -8.90 12.77 -3.13
CA LEU A 64 -8.75 11.34 -3.42
C LEU A 64 -7.48 10.79 -2.75
N CYS A 65 -6.39 11.55 -2.76
CA CYS A 65 -5.16 11.17 -2.06
C CYS A 65 -5.41 10.99 -0.56
N HIS A 66 -6.04 11.97 0.08
CA HIS A 66 -6.42 11.88 1.50
C HIS A 66 -7.36 10.73 1.79
N LYS A 67 -8.31 10.44 0.89
CA LYS A 67 -9.19 9.28 1.00
C LYS A 67 -8.39 7.98 0.98
N VAL A 68 -7.42 7.83 0.08
CA VAL A 68 -6.55 6.65 -0.01
C VAL A 68 -5.67 6.52 1.23
N GLN A 69 -5.00 7.59 1.65
CA GLN A 69 -4.19 7.64 2.89
C GLN A 69 -4.99 7.18 4.11
N ARG A 70 -6.18 7.77 4.31
CA ARG A 70 -7.06 7.41 5.44
C ARG A 70 -7.55 5.97 5.34
N SER A 71 -7.84 5.50 4.13
CA SER A 71 -8.31 4.14 3.86
C SER A 71 -7.25 3.09 4.17
N LEU A 72 -6.01 3.30 3.74
CA LEU A 72 -4.89 2.41 4.04
C LEU A 72 -4.61 2.29 5.54
N ARG A 73 -4.91 3.32 6.33
CA ARG A 73 -4.75 3.33 7.79
C ARG A 73 -5.87 2.60 8.55
N LYS A 74 -6.96 2.19 7.89
CA LYS A 74 -8.08 1.53 8.58
C LYS A 74 -7.68 0.13 9.08
N PRO A 75 -8.07 -0.26 10.31
CA PRO A 75 -7.69 -1.55 10.89
C PRO A 75 -8.13 -2.76 10.06
N HIS A 76 -9.37 -2.77 9.57
CA HIS A 76 -9.89 -3.93 8.81
C HIS A 76 -9.21 -4.12 7.44
N ILE A 77 -8.72 -3.04 6.83
CA ILE A 77 -7.88 -3.09 5.62
C ILE A 77 -6.55 -3.77 5.96
N PHE A 78 -5.95 -3.37 7.08
CA PHE A 78 -4.71 -3.95 7.57
C PHE A 78 -4.83 -5.45 7.85
N GLU A 79 -5.90 -5.87 8.52
CA GLU A 79 -6.14 -7.28 8.85
C GLU A 79 -6.39 -8.12 7.59
N LYS A 80 -7.13 -7.60 6.60
CA LYS A 80 -7.26 -8.28 5.30
C LYS A 80 -5.92 -8.44 4.59
N LEU A 81 -5.05 -7.42 4.62
CA LEU A 81 -3.75 -7.48 3.98
C LEU A 81 -2.80 -8.47 4.68
N LYS A 82 -2.87 -8.61 6.00
CA LYS A 82 -2.16 -9.68 6.73
C LYS A 82 -2.60 -11.09 6.32
N GLY A 83 -3.85 -11.25 5.92
CA GLY A 83 -4.42 -12.55 5.53
C GLY A 83 -3.97 -13.08 4.18
N ILE A 84 -3.26 -12.29 3.36
CA ILE A 84 -2.88 -12.65 1.99
C ILE A 84 -1.81 -13.73 1.94
N ASN A 85 -0.98 -13.85 2.97
CA ASN A 85 0.15 -14.76 2.98
C ASN A 85 0.28 -15.42 4.35
N ILE A 86 -0.38 -16.59 4.50
CA ILE A 86 -0.42 -17.38 5.72
C ILE A 86 0.44 -18.64 5.55
N SER A 87 1.73 -18.47 5.31
CA SER A 87 2.74 -19.46 5.68
C SER A 87 3.39 -18.99 6.98
N ARG A 88 2.83 -19.44 8.11
CA ARG A 88 3.31 -19.10 9.46
C ARG A 88 4.68 -19.72 9.80
N GLN A 89 5.29 -20.46 8.88
CA GLN A 89 6.37 -21.39 9.22
C GLN A 89 7.76 -20.74 9.35
N ASP A 90 7.95 -19.50 8.87
CA ASP A 90 9.28 -18.86 8.81
C ASP A 90 9.44 -17.54 9.62
N CYS A 91 8.48 -17.21 10.49
CA CYS A 91 8.48 -15.93 11.22
C CYS A 91 9.54 -15.84 12.34
N GLN A 92 10.02 -16.97 12.88
CA GLN A 92 10.91 -16.97 14.04
C GLN A 92 12.39 -16.67 13.72
N LYS A 93 12.79 -16.70 12.45
CA LYS A 93 14.20 -16.51 12.05
C LYS A 93 14.45 -15.30 11.13
N ASN A 94 13.41 -14.70 10.55
CA ASN A 94 13.55 -13.60 9.62
C ASN A 94 13.36 -12.26 10.33
N GLN A 95 14.41 -11.45 10.40
CA GLN A 95 14.28 -10.03 10.74
C GLN A 95 13.64 -9.32 9.55
N CYS A 96 12.50 -8.68 9.78
CA CYS A 96 11.88 -7.84 8.76
C CYS A 96 12.68 -6.56 8.56
N GLN A 97 12.88 -6.20 7.29
CA GLN A 97 13.61 -4.99 6.94
C GLN A 97 12.81 -3.75 7.33
N SER A 98 13.53 -2.69 7.71
CA SER A 98 12.94 -1.36 7.93
C SER A 98 12.52 -0.73 6.59
N CYS A 99 11.58 0.23 6.62
CA CYS A 99 11.10 0.89 5.40
C CYS A 99 12.24 1.52 4.58
N ASP A 100 13.23 2.11 5.25
CA ASP A 100 14.38 2.76 4.60
C ASP A 100 15.30 1.79 3.86
N SER A 101 15.24 0.50 4.20
CA SER A 101 16.02 -0.56 3.58
C SER A 101 15.42 -1.06 2.26
N TYR A 102 14.15 -0.73 1.98
CA TYR A 102 13.54 -1.08 0.70
C TYR A 102 14.12 -0.27 -0.46
N PRO A 103 14.12 -0.84 -1.68
CA PRO A 103 14.54 -0.11 -2.86
C PRO A 103 13.69 1.14 -3.05
N SER A 104 14.33 2.20 -3.53
CA SER A 104 13.64 3.43 -3.92
C SER A 104 13.18 3.28 -5.37
N THR A 105 11.89 3.48 -5.62
CA THR A 105 11.32 3.47 -6.97
C THR A 105 10.65 4.81 -7.26
N ASP A 106 10.41 5.10 -8.54
CA ASP A 106 9.57 6.24 -8.90
C ASP A 106 8.11 6.03 -8.44
N SER A 107 7.33 7.10 -8.48
CA SER A 107 5.93 7.08 -8.06
C SER A 107 5.04 6.15 -8.90
N LYS A 108 5.38 5.89 -10.16
CA LYS A 108 4.60 5.02 -11.05
C LYS A 108 4.81 3.56 -10.68
N GLU A 109 6.06 3.17 -10.46
CA GLU A 109 6.41 1.82 -10.01
C GLU A 109 5.89 1.55 -8.60
N PHE A 110 6.00 2.54 -7.70
CA PHE A 110 5.42 2.47 -6.36
C PHE A 110 3.92 2.18 -6.39
N MET A 111 3.16 2.97 -7.15
CA MET A 111 1.71 2.80 -7.25
C MET A 111 1.34 1.48 -7.92
N THR A 112 2.11 1.03 -8.92
CA THR A 112 1.89 -0.26 -9.58
C THR A 112 2.00 -1.42 -8.58
N LYS A 113 3.05 -1.44 -7.75
CA LYS A 113 3.25 -2.50 -6.74
C LYS A 113 2.18 -2.46 -5.64
N LEU A 114 1.78 -1.26 -5.21
CA LEU A 114 0.67 -1.09 -4.27
C LEU A 114 -0.66 -1.62 -4.85
N ILE A 115 -0.95 -1.34 -6.13
CA ILE A 115 -2.17 -1.84 -6.80
C ILE A 115 -2.17 -3.38 -6.82
N SER A 116 -1.06 -4.01 -7.21
CA SER A 116 -0.93 -5.47 -7.23
C SER A 116 -1.14 -6.08 -5.84
N LEU A 117 -0.59 -5.48 -4.78
CA LEU A 117 -0.81 -5.94 -3.41
C LEU A 117 -2.30 -5.89 -3.03
N LEU A 118 -2.98 -4.79 -3.34
CA LEU A 118 -4.40 -4.61 -3.03
C LEU A 118 -5.30 -5.52 -3.90
N GLU A 119 -4.86 -5.88 -5.10
CA GLU A 119 -5.55 -6.85 -5.97
C GLU A 119 -5.50 -8.25 -5.37
N MET A 120 -4.32 -8.72 -4.93
CA MET A 120 -4.17 -9.99 -4.22
C MET A 120 -5.02 -10.01 -2.93
N ALA A 121 -5.13 -8.89 -2.23
CA ALA A 121 -5.98 -8.71 -1.05
C ALA A 121 -7.49 -8.78 -1.32
N ASN A 122 -7.88 -8.46 -2.55
CA ASN A 122 -9.27 -8.41 -2.96
C ASN A 122 -9.74 -9.73 -3.59
N SER A 123 -8.81 -10.53 -4.09
CA SER A 123 -9.07 -11.84 -4.70
C SER A 123 -9.03 -13.01 -3.71
N ASN A 124 -8.53 -12.79 -2.48
CA ASN A 124 -8.61 -13.71 -1.33
C ASN A 124 -9.75 -13.34 -0.38
#